data_AF-A0A7S3N0S4-F1
#
_entry.id   AF-A0A7S3N0S4-F1
#
_cell.length_a   1.000
_cell.length_b   1.000
_cell.length_c   1.000
_cell.angle_alpha   90.00
_cell.angle_beta   90.00
_cell.angle_gamma   90.00
#
_symmetry.space_group_name_H-M   'P 1'
#
loop_
_entity.id
_entity.type
_entity.pdbx_description
1 polymer ?
#
loop_
_entity_poly.entity_id
_entity_poly.type
_entity_poly.pdbx_seq_one_letter_code
_entity_poly.pdbx_strand_id
1 'polypeptide(L)'
;DMLGKSLEDLFQECRRKFDLRTVLHISIEMIKRIKVVHEERIIHRDIKPDNFLVGGTEQTKNTIYIIDFGLAKCYKSSDGEHIPFRDGKNLTGTARYASLNTHLGYEQSRRDDLETIGH
;
A
#
# COMPACT_ATOMS: atom_id res chain seq x y z
N ASP A 1 -7.20 -18.16 1.79
CA ASP A 1 -6.63 -18.33 0.45
C ASP A 1 -5.12 -18.48 0.52
N MET A 2 -4.57 -19.33 -0.35
CA MET A 2 -3.12 -19.50 -0.45
C MET A 2 -2.56 -18.39 -1.33
N LEU A 3 -1.76 -17.49 -0.75
CA LEU A 3 -1.07 -16.43 -1.48
C LEU A 3 0.27 -16.94 -2.02
N GLY A 4 0.72 -16.32 -3.10
CA GLY A 4 2.01 -16.56 -3.73
C GLY A 4 3.07 -15.59 -3.23
N LYS A 5 4.04 -15.31 -4.10
CA LYS A 5 5.19 -14.42 -3.82
C LYS A 5 4.76 -12.96 -3.67
N SER A 6 5.54 -12.20 -2.90
CA SER A 6 5.39 -10.74 -2.83
C SER A 6 5.93 -10.08 -4.12
N LEU A 7 5.59 -8.80 -4.33
CA LEU A 7 6.17 -8.03 -5.42
C LEU A 7 7.68 -7.82 -5.23
N GLU A 8 8.19 -7.75 -3.99
CA GLU A 8 9.63 -7.69 -3.73
C GLU A 8 10.32 -9.00 -4.18
N ASP A 9 9.75 -10.17 -3.85
CA ASP A 9 10.29 -11.47 -4.27
C ASP A 9 10.37 -11.56 -5.81
N LEU A 10 9.28 -11.19 -6.48
CA LEU A 10 9.22 -11.15 -7.95
C LEU A 10 10.22 -10.13 -8.52
N PHE A 11 10.41 -8.99 -7.86
CA PHE A 11 11.37 -7.97 -8.27
C PHE A 11 12.80 -8.50 -8.18
N GLN A 12 13.14 -9.25 -7.12
CA GLN A 12 14.44 -9.91 -6.98
C GLN A 12 14.69 -10.94 -8.09
N GLU A 13 13.68 -11.75 -8.42
CA GLU A 13 13.75 -12.74 -9.51
C GLU A 13 13.96 -12.09 -10.88
N CYS A 14 13.40 -10.91 -11.09
CA CYS A 14 13.62 -10.09 -12.29
C CYS A 14 14.90 -9.25 -12.24
N ARG A 15 15.90 -9.64 -11.44
CA ARG A 15 17.19 -8.91 -11.29
C ARG A 15 16.97 -7.44 -10.90
N ARG A 16 15.98 -7.20 -10.05
CA ARG A 16 15.62 -5.87 -9.52
C ARG A 16 15.22 -4.87 -10.60
N LYS A 17 14.53 -5.34 -11.64
CA LYS A 17 13.96 -4.49 -12.67
C LYS A 17 12.72 -5.11 -13.31
N PHE A 18 11.61 -4.38 -13.26
CA PHE A 18 10.45 -4.66 -14.11
C PHE A 18 10.48 -3.78 -15.36
N ASP A 19 9.86 -4.27 -16.44
CA ASP A 19 9.58 -3.45 -17.61
C ASP A 19 8.38 -2.50 -17.36
N LEU A 20 8.21 -1.51 -18.24
CA LEU A 20 7.16 -0.52 -18.10
C LEU A 20 5.75 -1.15 -18.09
N ARG A 21 5.53 -2.20 -18.90
CA ARG A 21 4.23 -2.88 -18.98
C ARG A 21 3.87 -3.50 -17.64
N THR A 22 4.82 -4.19 -17.03
CA THR A 22 4.68 -4.83 -15.72
C THR A 22 4.45 -3.80 -14.63
N VAL A 23 5.24 -2.71 -14.61
CA VAL A 23 5.05 -1.60 -13.65
C VAL A 23 3.64 -1.01 -13.78
N LEU A 24 3.19 -0.67 -14.99
CA LEU A 24 1.85 -0.11 -15.19
C LEU A 24 0.74 -1.05 -14.74
N HIS A 25 0.86 -2.34 -15.03
CA HIS A 25 -0.11 -3.34 -14.59
C HIS A 25 -0.17 -3.45 -13.07
N ILE A 26 0.99 -3.55 -12.42
CA ILE A 26 1.12 -3.59 -10.97
C ILE A 26 0.52 -2.33 -10.33
N SER A 27 0.89 -1.14 -10.81
CA SER A 27 0.39 0.12 -10.25
C SER A 27 -1.13 0.23 -10.33
N ILE A 28 -1.74 -0.20 -11.45
CA ILE A 28 -3.21 -0.20 -11.60
C ILE A 28 -3.86 -1.13 -10.56
N GLU A 29 -3.33 -2.33 -10.37
CA GLU A 29 -3.87 -3.28 -9.40
C GLU A 29 -3.66 -2.81 -7.95
N MET A 30 -2.49 -2.25 -7.62
CA MET A 30 -2.22 -1.66 -6.30
C MET A 30 -3.20 -0.53 -5.99
N ILE A 31 -3.42 0.41 -6.92
CA ILE A 31 -4.37 1.51 -6.75
C ILE A 31 -5.79 0.97 -6.53
N LYS A 32 -6.21 -0.06 -7.27
CA LYS A 32 -7.53 -0.70 -7.05
C LYS A 32 -7.65 -1.30 -5.65
N ARG A 33 -6.60 -1.94 -5.12
CA ARG A 33 -6.61 -2.49 -3.75
C ARG A 33 -6.69 -1.39 -2.70
N ILE A 34 -5.89 -0.33 -2.86
CA ILE A 34 -5.93 0.82 -1.95
C ILE A 34 -7.26 1.55 -2.00
N LYS A 35 -7.89 1.67 -3.17
CA LYS A 35 -9.24 2.21 -3.29
C LYS A 35 -10.23 1.43 -2.41
N VAL A 36 -10.22 0.09 -2.47
CA VAL A 36 -11.12 -0.75 -1.65
C VAL A 36 -10.84 -0.56 -0.16
N VAL A 37 -9.56 -0.53 0.25
CA VAL A 37 -9.19 -0.25 1.65
C VAL A 37 -9.72 1.12 2.12
N HIS A 38 -9.62 2.14 1.26
CA HIS A 38 -10.10 3.48 1.55
C HIS A 38 -11.64 3.60 1.57
N GLU A 39 -12.34 2.79 0.79
CA GLU A 39 -13.81 2.67 0.81
C GLU A 39 -14.29 2.07 2.14
N GLU A 40 -13.51 1.16 2.73
CA GLU A 40 -13.73 0.62 4.08
C GLU A 40 -13.29 1.59 5.20
N ARG A 41 -13.05 2.87 4.89
CA ARG A 41 -12.64 3.94 5.83
C ARG A 41 -11.27 3.74 6.48
N ILE A 42 -10.44 2.87 5.91
CA ILE A 42 -9.10 2.53 6.42
C ILE A 42 -8.03 3.20 5.55
N ILE A 43 -6.91 3.59 6.16
CA ILE A 43 -5.62 3.85 5.49
C ILE A 43 -4.63 2.78 5.94
N HIS A 44 -3.77 2.34 5.02
CA HIS A 44 -2.87 1.22 5.28
C HIS A 44 -1.61 1.66 6.05
N ARG A 45 -1.02 2.79 5.66
CA ARG A 45 0.17 3.41 6.30
C ARG A 45 1.48 2.62 6.19
N ASP A 46 1.52 1.53 5.42
CA ASP A 46 2.75 0.74 5.17
C ASP A 46 2.71 0.12 3.76
N ILE A 47 2.57 0.97 2.76
CA ILE A 47 2.59 0.58 1.35
C ILE A 47 4.03 0.28 0.94
N LYS A 48 4.29 -0.98 0.59
CA LYS A 48 5.61 -1.45 0.13
C LYS A 48 5.47 -2.75 -0.67
N PRO A 49 6.40 -3.09 -1.58
CA PRO A 49 6.31 -4.29 -2.41
C PRO A 49 6.13 -5.59 -1.61
N ASP A 50 6.68 -5.67 -0.40
CA ASP A 50 6.56 -6.83 0.49
C ASP A 50 5.11 -7.12 0.91
N ASN A 51 4.26 -6.09 1.00
CA ASN A 51 2.87 -6.19 1.45
C ASN A 51 1.88 -6.41 0.29
N PHE A 52 2.38 -6.55 -0.94
CA PHE A 52 1.56 -6.89 -2.11
C PHE A 52 1.97 -8.23 -2.66
N LEU A 53 1.06 -9.21 -2.66
CA LEU A 53 1.34 -10.59 -3.05
C LEU A 53 0.48 -10.97 -4.27
N VAL A 54 1.01 -11.81 -5.14
CA VAL A 54 0.19 -12.46 -6.19
C VAL A 54 -0.59 -13.63 -5.60
N GLY A 55 -1.68 -14.06 -6.24
CA GLY A 55 -2.38 -15.28 -5.84
C GLY A 55 -1.54 -16.54 -6.02
N GLY A 56 -1.74 -17.53 -5.14
CA GLY A 56 -0.94 -18.76 -5.11
C GLY A 56 -1.44 -19.89 -6.02
N THR A 57 -2.49 -19.66 -6.82
CA THR A 57 -3.07 -20.67 -7.73
C THR A 57 -3.05 -20.19 -9.17
N GLU A 58 -3.15 -21.12 -10.14
CA GLU A 58 -3.22 -20.77 -11.56
C GLU A 58 -4.37 -19.80 -11.89
N GLN A 59 -5.47 -19.88 -11.15
CA GLN A 59 -6.63 -18.99 -11.31
C GLN A 59 -6.40 -17.59 -10.72
N THR A 60 -5.55 -17.47 -9.69
CA THR A 60 -5.36 -16.23 -8.92
C THR A 60 -4.00 -15.57 -9.12
N LYS A 61 -3.07 -16.20 -9.86
CA LYS A 61 -1.70 -15.71 -10.07
C LYS A 61 -1.58 -14.33 -10.72
N ASN A 62 -2.62 -13.88 -11.42
CA ASN A 62 -2.68 -12.54 -12.03
C ASN A 62 -3.39 -11.51 -11.14
N THR A 63 -3.80 -11.89 -9.93
CA THR A 63 -4.46 -11.02 -8.96
C THR A 63 -3.45 -10.61 -7.91
N ILE A 64 -3.29 -9.30 -7.70
CA ILE A 64 -2.51 -8.75 -6.57
C ILE A 64 -3.43 -8.65 -5.35
N TYR A 65 -2.93 -9.05 -4.19
CA TYR A 65 -3.55 -8.95 -2.88
C TYR A 65 -2.72 -8.00 -2.01
N ILE A 66 -3.38 -7.30 -1.10
CA ILE A 66 -2.73 -6.49 -0.07
C ILE A 66 -2.82 -7.21 1.27
N ILE A 67 -1.73 -7.25 2.02
CA ILE A 67 -1.63 -7.90 3.33
C ILE A 67 -1.06 -6.95 4.38
N ASP A 68 -0.97 -7.42 5.62
CA ASP A 68 -0.35 -6.72 6.75
C ASP A 68 -0.99 -5.35 7.09
N PHE A 69 -2.19 -5.43 7.65
CA PHE A 69 -2.90 -4.28 8.20
C PHE A 69 -2.44 -3.92 9.63
N GLY A 70 -1.26 -4.38 10.08
CA GLY A 70 -0.78 -4.16 11.45
C GLY A 70 -0.59 -2.68 11.81
N LEU A 71 -0.31 -1.84 10.81
CA LEU A 71 -0.20 -0.39 10.95
C LEU A 71 -1.44 0.35 10.44
N ALA A 72 -2.48 -0.33 9.99
CA ALA A 72 -3.66 0.31 9.43
C ALA A 72 -4.41 1.16 10.46
N LYS A 73 -5.17 2.14 9.99
CA LYS A 73 -5.94 3.05 10.85
C LYS A 73 -7.20 3.54 10.15
N CYS A 74 -8.29 3.72 10.89
CA CYS A 74 -9.48 4.39 10.37
C CYS A 74 -9.21 5.89 10.18
N TYR A 75 -9.41 6.41 8.96
CA TYR A 75 -9.26 7.84 8.65
C TYR A 75 -10.60 8.59 8.67
N LYS A 76 -11.71 7.86 8.82
CA LYS A 76 -13.06 8.39 8.97
C LYS A 76 -13.79 7.71 10.12
N SER A 77 -14.63 8.46 10.83
CA SER A 77 -15.52 7.93 11.87
C SER A 77 -16.68 7.12 11.28
N SER A 78 -17.53 6.54 12.14
CA SER A 78 -18.82 5.96 11.74
C SER A 78 -19.72 6.96 11.04
N ASP A 79 -19.63 8.22 11.42
CA ASP A 79 -20.50 9.30 10.96
C ASP A 79 -19.98 9.96 9.67
N GLY A 80 -18.86 9.46 9.13
CA GLY A 80 -18.25 9.94 7.89
C GLY A 80 -17.23 11.07 8.07
N GLU A 81 -17.09 11.59 9.29
CA GLU A 81 -16.15 12.67 9.62
C GLU A 81 -14.70 12.23 9.46
N HIS A 82 -13.90 13.04 8.78
CA HIS A 82 -12.48 12.76 8.56
C HIS A 82 -11.68 13.03 9.84
N ILE A 83 -10.63 12.24 10.09
CA ILE A 83 -9.71 12.50 11.21
C ILE A 83 -9.12 13.92 11.13
N PRO A 84 -8.94 14.61 12.27
CA PRO A 84 -8.32 15.93 12.27
C PRO A 84 -6.84 15.83 11.90
N PHE A 85 -6.32 16.92 11.33
CA PHE A 85 -4.89 17.09 11.16
C PHE A 85 -4.18 17.11 12.53
N ARG A 86 -3.01 16.46 12.60
CA ARG A 86 -2.09 16.49 13.74
C ARG A 86 -0.65 16.44 13.21
N ASP A 87 0.26 17.07 13.92
CA ASP A 87 1.70 17.00 13.69
C ASP A 87 2.40 16.31 14.87
N GLY A 88 3.73 16.28 14.86
CA GLY A 88 4.54 15.64 15.90
C GLY A 88 4.40 14.12 15.96
N LYS A 89 3.95 13.48 14.87
CA LYS A 89 3.88 12.02 14.77
C LYS A 89 5.28 11.43 14.57
N ASN A 90 5.51 10.29 15.22
CA ASN A 90 6.66 9.46 14.88
C ASN A 90 6.47 8.85 13.49
N LEU A 91 7.57 8.69 12.77
CA LEU A 91 7.58 7.96 11.50
C LEU A 91 7.03 6.55 11.73
N THR A 92 5.92 6.24 11.06
CA THR A 92 5.26 4.94 11.08
C THR A 92 5.33 4.34 9.68
N GLY A 93 5.64 3.06 9.59
CA GLY A 93 5.83 2.35 8.32
C GLY A 93 7.26 2.39 7.81
N THR A 94 7.46 1.95 6.57
CA THR A 94 8.79 1.76 5.99
C THR A 94 9.36 3.07 5.42
N ALA A 95 10.44 3.58 6.02
CA ALA A 95 11.01 4.90 5.70
C ALA A 95 11.39 5.12 4.22
N ARG A 96 11.78 4.06 3.50
CA ARG A 96 12.11 4.12 2.06
C ARG A 96 10.93 4.60 1.22
N TYR A 97 9.72 4.16 1.57
CA TYR A 97 8.53 4.38 0.77
C TYR A 97 7.65 5.51 1.37
N ALA A 98 7.85 5.84 2.65
CA ALA A 98 7.07 6.86 3.36
C ALA A 98 6.95 8.20 2.59
N SER A 99 5.74 8.76 2.58
CA SER A 99 5.45 10.08 1.99
C SER A 99 6.26 11.20 2.65
N LEU A 100 6.42 12.32 1.95
CA LEU A 100 7.04 13.53 2.50
C LEU A 100 6.34 13.98 3.79
N ASN A 101 5.01 13.96 3.83
CA ASN A 101 4.25 14.32 5.03
C ASN A 101 4.54 13.37 6.20
N THR A 102 4.75 12.08 5.92
CA THR A 102 5.11 11.10 6.95
C THR A 102 6.48 11.43 7.55
N HIS A 103 7.46 11.80 6.71
CA HIS A 103 8.77 12.27 7.18
C HIS A 103 8.70 13.57 7.98
N LEU A 104 7.76 14.46 7.64
CA LEU A 104 7.49 15.70 8.39
C LEU A 104 6.71 15.47 9.70
N GLY A 105 6.34 14.22 10.01
CA GLY A 105 5.60 13.88 11.23
C GLY A 105 4.13 14.33 11.21
N TYR A 106 3.54 14.47 10.02
CA TYR A 106 2.11 14.77 9.89
C TYR A 106 1.25 13.51 9.97
N GLU A 107 0.02 13.66 10.46
CA GLU A 107 -0.97 12.60 10.49
C GLU A 107 -1.26 12.11 9.07
N GLN A 108 -1.01 10.82 8.85
CA GLN A 108 -1.21 10.18 7.56
C GLN A 108 -2.70 10.12 7.20
N SER A 109 -2.98 10.25 5.91
CA SER A 109 -4.31 10.15 5.31
C SER A 109 -4.21 9.39 3.99
N ARG A 110 -5.32 9.31 3.25
CA ARG A 110 -5.38 8.59 1.97
C ARG A 110 -4.33 9.03 0.94
N ARG A 111 -3.95 10.31 0.95
CA ARG A 111 -2.95 10.86 0.02
C ARG A 111 -1.57 10.22 0.23
N ASP A 112 -1.26 9.85 1.46
CA ASP A 112 0.05 9.31 1.84
C ASP A 112 0.20 7.86 1.35
N ASP A 113 -0.86 7.06 1.39
CA ASP A 113 -0.89 5.74 0.75
C ASP A 113 -0.68 5.84 -0.76
N LEU A 114 -1.30 6.84 -1.43
CA LEU A 114 -1.18 7.03 -2.88
C LEU A 114 0.18 7.59 -3.32
N GLU A 115 0.73 8.55 -2.58
CA GLU A 115 2.08 9.08 -2.82
C GLU A 115 3.11 7.94 -2.75
N THR A 116 2.94 7.06 -1.77
CA THR A 116 3.83 5.91 -1.56
C THR A 116 3.80 4.91 -2.72
N ILE A 117 2.67 4.74 -3.44
CA ILE A 117 2.63 3.88 -4.64
C ILE A 117 3.54 4.43 -5.76
N GLY A 118 3.78 5.75 -5.77
CA GLY A 118 4.61 6.41 -6.79
C GLY A 118 6.11 6.41 -6.52
N HIS A 119 6.55 5.99 -5.33
CA HIS A 119 7.97 5.91 -4.93
C HIS A 119 8.61 4.59 -5.39
#